data_AF-A0A6P5K3X0-F1
#
_entry.id   AF-A0A6P5K3X0-F1
#
_cell.length_a   1.000
_cell.length_b   1.000
_cell.length_c   1.000
_cell.angle_alpha   90.00
_cell.angle_beta   90.00
_cell.angle_gamma   90.00
#
_symmetry.space_group_name_H-M   'P 1'
#
loop_
_entity.id
_entity.type
_entity.pdbx_description
1 polymer ?
#
loop_
_entity_poly.entity_id
_entity_poly.type
_entity_poly.pdbx_seq_one_letter_code
_entity_poly.pdbx_strand_id
1 'polypeptide(L)'
;MAGVWARRLRAAMWHRALLLLLWLTLASVQGLYFHIGETEKRCFIEEIPDETMVIGNYRTQLWDKQTETFLPSTPGLGMHVEVKDPDGKRVHLDIQVGEHTNNYPEIAAKDKLTELQLRARQLLDQVEQIQKEQNYQRFREERFRMTSESTNQRVLWWSIAQTVILILTGIWQMRHLKSFFEAKKLV
;
A
#
# COMPACT_ATOMS: atom_id res chain seq x y z
N MET A 1 -37.01 -26.05 35.05
CA MET A 1 -35.52 -25.97 34.96
C MET A 1 -34.97 -25.94 33.51
N ALA A 2 -35.75 -26.26 32.47
CA ALA A 2 -35.30 -26.25 31.07
C ALA A 2 -35.01 -24.85 30.46
N GLY A 3 -35.62 -23.78 30.98
CA GLY A 3 -35.51 -22.43 30.41
C GLY A 3 -34.21 -21.66 30.73
N VAL A 4 -33.40 -22.12 31.68
CA VAL A 4 -32.10 -21.50 32.02
C VAL A 4 -30.99 -22.05 31.10
N TRP A 5 -31.03 -23.34 30.79
CA TRP A 5 -30.14 -24.00 29.84
C TRP A 5 -30.32 -23.48 28.40
N ALA A 6 -31.57 -23.26 27.95
CA ALA A 6 -31.85 -22.68 26.63
C ALA A 6 -31.43 -21.20 26.48
N ARG A 7 -31.26 -20.47 27.59
CA ARG A 7 -30.74 -19.09 27.60
C ARG A 7 -29.20 -19.07 27.64
N ARG A 8 -28.56 -19.97 28.40
CA ARG A 8 -27.11 -20.20 28.38
C ARG A 8 -26.61 -20.71 27.02
N LEU A 9 -27.36 -21.61 26.36
CA LEU A 9 -27.05 -22.10 25.01
C LEU A 9 -27.16 -21.01 23.93
N ARG A 10 -28.15 -20.10 24.03
CA ARG A 10 -28.29 -18.96 23.13
C ARG A 10 -27.20 -17.90 23.32
N ALA A 11 -26.82 -17.60 24.56
CA ALA A 11 -25.70 -16.69 24.85
C ALA A 11 -24.34 -17.28 24.40
N ALA A 12 -24.13 -18.58 24.59
CA ALA A 12 -22.93 -19.27 24.13
C ALA A 12 -22.83 -19.34 22.58
N MET A 13 -23.96 -19.47 21.89
CA MET A 13 -24.03 -19.37 20.43
C MET A 13 -23.68 -17.96 19.93
N TRP A 14 -24.17 -16.92 20.62
CA TRP A 14 -23.87 -15.52 20.27
C TRP A 14 -22.40 -15.17 20.44
N HIS A 15 -21.78 -15.65 21.52
CA HIS A 15 -20.33 -15.46 21.73
C HIS A 15 -19.49 -16.14 20.65
N ARG A 16 -19.88 -17.35 20.24
CA ARG A 16 -19.23 -18.09 19.15
C ARG A 16 -19.42 -17.41 17.79
N ALA A 17 -20.61 -16.87 17.52
CA ALA A 17 -20.89 -16.12 16.30
C ALA A 17 -20.08 -14.80 16.24
N LEU A 18 -19.96 -14.10 17.37
CA LEU A 18 -19.20 -12.85 17.46
C LEU A 18 -17.69 -13.08 17.29
N LEU A 19 -17.18 -14.17 17.87
CA LEU A 19 -15.78 -14.59 17.70
C LEU A 19 -15.47 -15.03 16.26
N LEU A 20 -16.40 -15.72 15.59
CA LEU A 20 -16.25 -16.08 14.17
C LEU A 20 -16.27 -14.85 13.25
N LEU A 21 -17.16 -13.89 13.50
CA LEU A 21 -17.21 -12.61 12.78
C LEU A 21 -15.93 -11.79 12.98
N LEU A 22 -15.42 -11.71 14.20
CA LEU A 22 -14.15 -11.03 14.49
C LEU A 22 -12.97 -11.69 13.77
N TRP A 23 -12.94 -13.04 13.74
CA TRP A 23 -11.90 -13.80 13.03
C TRP A 23 -11.93 -13.60 11.51
N LEU A 24 -13.12 -13.53 10.92
CA LEU A 24 -13.32 -13.21 9.49
C LEU A 24 -12.84 -11.80 9.12
N THR A 25 -12.98 -10.82 10.02
CA THR A 25 -12.51 -9.45 9.78
C THR A 25 -10.99 -9.31 9.85
N LEU A 26 -10.33 -10.03 10.77
CA LEU A 26 -8.86 -9.99 10.96
C LEU A 26 -8.08 -10.62 9.80
N ALA A 27 -8.70 -11.49 9.01
CA ALA A 27 -8.05 -12.15 7.87
C ALA A 27 -7.84 -11.23 6.63
N SER A 28 -8.32 -9.99 6.66
CA SER A 28 -8.39 -9.12 5.47
C SER A 28 -7.30 -8.03 5.36
N VAL A 29 -6.29 -8.04 6.23
CA VAL A 29 -5.16 -7.09 6.16
C VAL A 29 -3.92 -7.79 5.60
N GLN A 30 -3.66 -7.61 4.31
CA GLN A 30 -2.40 -7.99 3.68
C GLN A 30 -1.69 -6.74 3.17
N GLY A 31 -0.55 -6.42 3.79
CA GLY A 31 0.41 -5.47 3.22
C GLY A 31 1.36 -6.20 2.26
N LEU A 32 1.80 -5.53 1.20
CA LEU A 32 2.79 -6.06 0.29
C LEU A 32 4.19 -5.78 0.85
N TYR A 33 4.84 -6.81 1.40
CA TYR A 33 6.26 -6.77 1.80
C TYR A 33 6.98 -7.88 1.02
N PHE A 34 8.13 -7.56 0.42
CA PHE A 34 8.95 -8.54 -0.29
C PHE A 34 10.35 -8.60 0.32
N HIS A 35 10.83 -9.82 0.54
CA HIS A 35 12.21 -10.08 0.89
C HIS A 35 12.96 -10.51 -0.37
N ILE A 36 14.22 -10.12 -0.48
CA ILE A 36 15.13 -10.54 -1.54
C ILE A 36 16.25 -11.35 -0.87
N GLY A 37 16.44 -12.60 -1.28
CA GLY A 37 17.54 -13.44 -0.80
C GLY A 37 18.90 -13.00 -1.34
N GLU A 38 19.98 -13.48 -0.74
CA GLU A 38 21.33 -13.28 -1.30
C GLU A 38 21.40 -13.83 -2.72
N THR A 39 21.95 -13.03 -3.64
CA THR A 39 22.08 -13.32 -5.09
C THR A 39 20.76 -13.45 -5.87
N GLU A 40 19.62 -13.28 -5.22
CA GLU A 40 18.32 -13.31 -5.87
C GLU A 40 18.05 -11.99 -6.61
N LYS A 41 17.58 -12.08 -7.85
CA LYS A 41 17.24 -10.91 -8.67
C LYS A 41 15.73 -10.73 -8.70
N ARG A 42 15.26 -9.53 -8.38
CA ARG A 42 13.86 -9.12 -8.54
C ARG A 42 13.78 -7.98 -9.56
N CYS A 43 13.05 -8.20 -10.64
CA CYS A 43 12.87 -7.22 -11.70
C CYS A 43 11.57 -6.45 -11.50
N PHE A 44 11.66 -5.12 -11.49
CA PHE A 44 10.52 -4.22 -11.53
C PHE A 44 10.45 -3.63 -12.94
N ILE A 45 9.42 -4.01 -13.70
CA ILE A 45 9.22 -3.54 -15.07
C ILE A 45 8.17 -2.45 -15.02
N GLU A 46 8.62 -1.20 -15.18
CA GLU A 46 7.77 -0.02 -15.23
C GLU A 46 7.98 0.64 -16.59
N GLU A 47 6.90 0.92 -17.33
CA GLU A 47 6.98 1.72 -18.56
C GLU A 47 7.20 3.17 -18.15
N ILE A 48 8.32 3.81 -18.48
CA ILE A 48 8.63 5.20 -18.08
C ILE A 48 8.53 6.09 -19.32
N PRO A 49 7.83 7.24 -19.28
CA PRO A 49 7.70 8.12 -20.44
C PRO A 49 9.03 8.80 -20.81
N ASP A 50 9.22 9.09 -22.11
CA ASP A 50 10.43 9.79 -22.57
C ASP A 50 10.54 11.15 -21.87
N GLU A 51 11.76 11.46 -21.41
CA GLU A 51 12.15 12.67 -20.67
C GLU A 51 11.78 12.71 -19.17
N THR A 52 11.51 11.59 -18.52
CA THR A 52 11.31 11.60 -17.05
C THR A 52 12.54 11.13 -16.27
N MET A 53 12.84 11.85 -15.18
CA MET A 53 13.94 11.49 -14.27
C MET A 53 13.46 10.44 -13.28
N VAL A 54 14.01 9.24 -13.39
CA VAL A 54 13.74 8.14 -12.45
C VAL A 54 14.67 8.27 -11.25
N ILE A 55 14.11 8.59 -10.09
CA ILE A 55 14.85 8.61 -8.82
C ILE A 55 14.52 7.33 -8.05
N GLY A 56 15.47 6.40 -7.98
CA GLY A 56 15.37 5.22 -7.14
C GLY A 56 15.98 5.48 -5.77
N ASN A 57 15.15 5.72 -4.75
CA ASN A 57 15.62 5.71 -3.37
C ASN A 57 15.48 4.30 -2.81
N TYR A 58 16.60 3.71 -2.38
CA TYR A 58 16.61 2.40 -1.76
C TYR A 58 17.40 2.45 -0.45
N ARG A 59 17.00 1.59 0.48
CA ARG A 59 17.73 1.38 1.72
C ARG A 59 18.05 -0.10 1.84
N THR A 60 19.33 -0.44 1.86
CA THR A 60 19.77 -1.79 2.18
C THR A 60 19.93 -1.93 3.69
N GLN A 61 19.37 -2.99 4.25
CA GLN A 61 19.53 -3.36 5.66
C GLN A 61 19.81 -4.85 5.73
N LEU A 62 20.76 -5.26 6.56
CA LEU A 62 21.05 -6.68 6.76
C LEU A 62 20.22 -7.20 7.93
N TRP A 63 19.49 -8.28 7.71
CA TRP A 63 18.82 -8.99 8.81
C TRP A 63 19.81 -9.92 9.49
N ASP A 64 20.17 -9.62 10.74
CA ASP A 64 21.02 -10.47 11.55
C ASP A 64 20.17 -11.45 12.38
N LYS A 65 20.39 -12.75 12.17
CA LYS A 65 19.70 -13.83 12.88
C LYS A 65 20.10 -13.95 14.35
N GLN A 66 21.30 -13.49 14.73
CA GLN A 66 21.79 -13.64 16.10
C GLN A 66 21.18 -12.60 17.05
N THR A 67 20.95 -11.40 16.54
CA THR A 67 20.44 -10.27 17.32
C THR A 67 18.97 -9.96 17.05
N GLU A 68 18.35 -10.61 16.05
CA GLU A 68 17.00 -10.31 15.56
C GLU A 68 16.81 -8.83 15.21
N THR A 69 17.86 -8.17 14.70
CA THR A 69 17.83 -6.74 14.35
C THR A 69 18.34 -6.46 12.93
N PHE A 70 17.91 -5.32 12.39
CA PHE A 70 18.39 -4.80 11.11
C PHE A 70 19.64 -3.93 11.32
N LEU A 71 20.78 -4.38 10.80
CA LEU A 71 22.06 -3.66 10.90
C LEU A 71 22.19 -2.59 9.80
N PRO A 72 22.88 -1.46 10.07
CA PRO A 72 23.17 -0.44 9.06
C PRO A 72 24.11 -0.99 7.97
N SER A 73 24.08 -0.37 6.78
CA SER A 73 24.86 -0.78 5.62
C SER A 73 26.35 -0.87 5.95
N THR A 74 26.87 -2.08 6.11
CA THR A 74 28.28 -2.35 6.39
C THR A 74 29.14 -2.14 5.12
N PRO A 75 30.42 -1.78 5.25
CA PRO A 75 31.34 -1.74 4.11
C PRO A 75 31.37 -3.10 3.41
N GLY A 76 31.07 -3.14 2.11
CA GLY A 76 30.96 -4.36 1.32
C GLY A 76 29.53 -4.89 1.11
N LEU A 77 28.53 -4.31 1.78
CA LEU A 77 27.11 -4.62 1.55
C LEU A 77 26.46 -3.54 0.66
N GLY A 78 26.28 -3.86 -0.62
CA GLY A 78 25.65 -2.99 -1.61
C GLY A 78 24.49 -3.69 -2.34
N MET A 79 23.62 -2.91 -2.97
CA MET A 79 22.64 -3.43 -3.92
C MET A 79 23.09 -3.10 -5.33
N HIS A 80 23.19 -4.11 -6.19
CA HIS A 80 23.46 -3.90 -7.60
C HIS A 80 22.15 -3.58 -8.33
N VAL A 81 22.05 -2.37 -8.88
CA VAL A 81 20.90 -1.94 -9.67
C VAL A 81 21.30 -1.94 -11.14
N GLU A 82 20.59 -2.74 -11.92
CA GLU A 82 20.72 -2.79 -13.38
C GLU A 82 19.45 -2.17 -14.00
N VAL A 83 19.64 -1.13 -14.81
CA VAL A 83 18.56 -0.54 -15.59
C VAL A 83 18.74 -0.99 -17.04
N LYS A 84 17.67 -1.53 -17.63
CA LYS A 84 17.66 -2.02 -18.99
C LYS A 84 16.63 -1.25 -19.81
N ASP A 85 17.07 -0.64 -20.90
CA ASP A 85 16.21 0.07 -21.84
C ASP A 85 15.42 -0.90 -22.74
N PRO A 86 14.32 -0.45 -23.36
CA PRO A 86 13.56 -1.23 -24.35
C PRO A 86 14.43 -1.73 -25.51
N ASP A 87 15.42 -0.93 -25.93
CA ASP A 87 16.40 -1.26 -26.98
C ASP A 87 17.48 -2.26 -26.54
N GLY A 88 17.42 -2.73 -25.28
CA GLY A 88 18.36 -3.69 -24.73
C GLY A 88 19.69 -3.10 -24.25
N LYS A 89 19.83 -1.78 -24.24
CA LYS A 89 20.96 -1.09 -23.60
C LYS A 89 20.88 -1.28 -22.09
N ARG A 90 22.04 -1.39 -21.43
CA ARG A 90 22.14 -1.67 -20.00
C ARG A 90 23.06 -0.65 -19.34
N VAL A 91 22.60 -0.07 -18.24
CA VAL A 91 23.37 0.82 -17.39
C VAL A 91 23.47 0.18 -16.01
N HIS A 92 24.71 0.07 -15.51
CA HIS A 92 25.01 -0.49 -14.20
C HIS A 92 25.39 0.64 -13.25
N LEU A 93 24.65 0.77 -12.14
CA LEU A 93 25.01 1.71 -11.08
C LEU A 93 25.60 0.92 -9.90
N ASP A 94 26.86 1.22 -9.60
CA ASP A 94 27.56 0.77 -8.39
C ASP A 94 27.69 1.98 -7.47
N ILE A 95 26.84 2.02 -6.45
CA ILE A 95 26.73 3.19 -5.57
C ILE A 95 27.63 2.96 -4.37
N GLN A 96 28.73 3.71 -4.36
CA GLN A 96 29.71 3.75 -3.29
C GLN A 96 29.61 5.09 -2.57
N VAL A 97 29.57 5.06 -1.24
CA VAL A 97 29.36 6.26 -0.41
C VAL A 97 30.67 7.05 -0.30
N GLY A 98 30.73 8.26 -0.87
CA GLY A 98 31.90 9.17 -0.80
C GLY A 98 31.60 10.63 -1.27
N GLU A 99 32.29 11.61 -0.68
CA GLU A 99 31.98 13.06 -0.64
C GLU A 99 32.90 13.91 -1.53
N HIS A 100 32.36 14.74 -2.45
CA HIS A 100 33.15 15.79 -3.15
C HIS A 100 32.32 17.05 -3.50
N THR A 101 32.90 18.25 -3.26
CA THR A 101 32.30 19.58 -3.46
C THR A 101 32.98 20.35 -4.62
N ASN A 102 32.20 21.03 -5.47
CA ASN A 102 32.69 21.85 -6.60
C ASN A 102 32.15 23.29 -6.52
N ASN A 103 32.92 24.26 -7.03
CA ASN A 103 32.78 25.70 -6.78
C ASN A 103 31.78 26.40 -7.75
N TYR A 104 30.83 27.15 -7.19
CA TYR A 104 29.60 27.69 -7.83
C TYR A 104 29.60 29.14 -8.40
N PRO A 105 30.52 30.07 -8.05
CA PRO A 105 30.23 31.50 -8.22
C PRO A 105 30.41 32.04 -9.63
N GLU A 106 31.25 31.43 -10.47
CA GLU A 106 31.56 31.92 -11.83
C GLU A 106 30.53 31.44 -12.88
N ILE A 107 29.83 30.32 -12.59
CA ILE A 107 28.76 29.74 -13.41
C ILE A 107 27.48 30.58 -13.32
N ALA A 108 27.21 31.13 -12.13
CA ALA A 108 25.97 31.83 -11.80
C ALA A 108 25.69 33.11 -12.62
N ALA A 109 26.72 33.77 -13.17
CA ALA A 109 26.57 35.03 -13.90
C ALA A 109 26.31 34.85 -15.40
N LYS A 110 26.89 33.82 -16.02
CA LYS A 110 26.63 33.48 -17.44
C LYS A 110 25.32 32.71 -17.63
N ASP A 111 24.86 32.01 -16.60
CA ASP A 111 23.55 31.39 -16.60
C ASP A 111 22.44 32.45 -16.69
N LYS A 112 22.49 33.52 -15.88
CA LYS A 112 21.40 34.51 -15.69
C LYS A 112 20.70 35.06 -16.93
N LEU A 113 21.44 35.33 -18.02
CA LEU A 113 20.88 35.91 -19.25
C LEU A 113 20.31 34.85 -20.19
N THR A 114 21.00 33.71 -20.29
CA THR A 114 20.47 32.49 -20.93
C THR A 114 19.26 31.99 -20.15
N GLU A 115 19.25 32.18 -18.83
CA GLU A 115 18.24 31.74 -17.87
C GLU A 115 16.84 32.23 -18.21
N LEU A 116 16.68 33.48 -18.64
CA LEU A 116 15.35 34.03 -18.91
C LEU A 116 14.70 33.44 -20.17
N GLN A 117 15.48 33.33 -21.25
CA GLN A 117 15.00 32.77 -22.52
C GLN A 117 14.87 31.25 -22.44
N LEU A 118 15.72 30.60 -21.64
CA LEU A 118 15.64 29.20 -21.29
C LEU A 118 14.42 28.93 -20.40
N ARG A 119 14.12 29.76 -19.40
CA ARG A 119 12.95 29.62 -18.52
C ARG A 119 11.63 29.62 -19.27
N ALA A 120 11.48 30.45 -20.32
CA ALA A 120 10.26 30.47 -21.12
C ALA A 120 10.07 29.17 -21.93
N ARG A 121 11.15 28.63 -22.50
CA ARG A 121 11.13 27.31 -23.16
C ARG A 121 10.94 26.17 -22.17
N GLN A 122 11.60 26.24 -21.01
CA GLN A 122 11.46 25.29 -19.91
C GLN A 122 10.02 25.25 -19.39
N LEU A 123 9.32 26.39 -19.32
CA LEU A 123 7.92 26.40 -18.91
C LEU A 123 7.01 25.71 -19.93
N LEU A 124 7.28 25.84 -21.22
CA LEU A 124 6.52 25.13 -22.27
C LEU A 124 6.80 23.63 -22.23
N ASP A 125 8.07 23.23 -22.16
CA ASP A 125 8.48 21.82 -22.00
C ASP A 125 7.91 21.23 -20.71
N GLN A 126 7.94 21.98 -19.60
CA GLN A 126 7.38 21.53 -18.32
C GLN A 126 5.88 21.28 -18.39
N VAL A 127 5.12 22.10 -19.11
CA VAL A 127 3.68 21.87 -19.28
C VAL A 127 3.44 20.60 -20.10
N GLU A 128 4.19 20.38 -21.18
CA GLU A 128 4.08 19.18 -21.99
C GLU A 128 4.49 17.91 -21.22
N GLN A 129 5.57 18.00 -20.42
CA GLN A 129 6.00 16.98 -19.47
C GLN A 129 4.90 16.68 -18.44
N ILE A 130 4.31 17.71 -17.81
CA ILE A 130 3.22 17.54 -16.83
C ILE A 130 2.02 16.86 -17.48
N GLN A 131 1.68 17.21 -18.71
CA GLN A 131 0.53 16.64 -19.40
C GLN A 131 0.77 15.16 -19.75
N LYS A 132 2.00 14.82 -20.17
CA LYS A 132 2.46 13.45 -20.38
C LYS A 132 2.46 12.64 -19.08
N GLU A 133 2.97 13.22 -17.99
CA GLU A 133 2.96 12.61 -16.67
C GLU A 133 1.53 12.43 -16.12
N GLN A 134 0.63 13.39 -16.30
CA GLN A 134 -0.76 13.28 -15.86
C GLN A 134 -1.52 12.17 -16.61
N ASN A 135 -1.25 11.99 -17.90
CA ASN A 135 -1.83 10.89 -18.67
C ASN A 135 -1.24 9.53 -18.27
N TYR A 136 0.08 9.50 -18.04
CA TYR A 136 0.78 8.31 -17.57
C TYR A 136 0.31 7.88 -16.17
N GLN A 137 0.14 8.83 -15.25
CA GLN A 137 -0.42 8.58 -13.92
C GLN A 137 -1.85 8.05 -14.01
N ARG A 138 -2.69 8.58 -14.92
CA ARG A 138 -4.06 8.07 -15.16
C ARG A 138 -4.07 6.61 -15.63
N PHE A 139 -3.19 6.23 -16.56
CA PHE A 139 -3.11 4.86 -17.06
C PHE A 139 -2.64 3.87 -15.97
N ARG A 140 -1.67 4.28 -15.14
CA ARG A 140 -1.26 3.48 -13.98
C ARG A 140 -2.34 3.40 -12.92
N GLU A 141 -3.03 4.50 -12.66
CA GLU A 141 -4.16 4.54 -11.73
C GLU A 141 -5.25 3.57 -12.20
N GLU A 142 -5.57 3.51 -13.50
CA GLU A 142 -6.51 2.50 -14.03
C GLU A 142 -6.07 1.06 -13.74
N ARG A 143 -4.77 0.74 -13.89
CA ARG A 143 -4.25 -0.62 -13.63
C ARG A 143 -4.16 -0.96 -12.14
N PHE A 144 -3.73 -0.01 -11.30
CA PHE A 144 -3.70 -0.16 -9.83
C PHE A 144 -5.10 -0.12 -9.21
N ARG A 145 -6.03 0.59 -9.84
CA ARG A 145 -7.44 0.67 -9.43
C ARG A 145 -8.10 -0.69 -9.51
N MET A 146 -7.83 -1.53 -10.51
CA MET A 146 -8.44 -2.87 -10.57
C MET A 146 -8.02 -3.79 -9.40
N THR A 147 -6.76 -3.73 -8.95
CA THR A 147 -6.27 -4.53 -7.81
C THR A 147 -6.75 -3.98 -6.47
N SER A 148 -6.79 -2.66 -6.33
CA SER A 148 -7.31 -1.98 -5.13
C SER A 148 -8.83 -2.11 -5.02
N GLU A 149 -9.57 -1.93 -6.12
CA GLU A 149 -11.03 -2.02 -6.20
C GLU A 149 -11.52 -3.44 -5.94
N SER A 150 -10.89 -4.48 -6.49
CA SER A 150 -11.33 -5.87 -6.23
C SER A 150 -11.13 -6.30 -4.77
N THR A 151 -10.12 -5.77 -4.07
CA THR A 151 -9.88 -6.03 -2.65
C THR A 151 -10.80 -5.17 -1.78
N ASN A 152 -10.91 -3.88 -2.10
CA ASN A 152 -11.78 -2.91 -1.42
C ASN A 152 -13.26 -3.30 -1.55
N GLN A 153 -13.69 -3.72 -2.74
CA GLN A 153 -15.06 -4.17 -3.02
C GLN A 153 -15.41 -5.41 -2.21
N ARG A 154 -14.50 -6.39 -2.08
CA ARG A 154 -14.74 -7.57 -1.24
C ARG A 154 -14.91 -7.18 0.22
N VAL A 155 -14.03 -6.34 0.76
CA VAL A 155 -14.11 -5.85 2.14
C VAL A 155 -15.40 -5.06 2.38
N LEU A 156 -15.79 -4.20 1.44
CA LEU A 156 -17.01 -3.39 1.51
C LEU A 156 -18.28 -4.26 1.46
N TRP A 157 -18.35 -5.26 0.58
CA TRP A 157 -19.49 -6.20 0.53
C TRP A 157 -19.61 -7.03 1.81
N TRP A 158 -18.49 -7.50 2.38
CA TRP A 158 -18.49 -8.19 3.68
C TRP A 158 -18.97 -7.27 4.81
N SER A 159 -18.55 -6.00 4.80
CA SER A 159 -19.00 -4.99 5.77
C SER A 159 -20.51 -4.72 5.69
N ILE A 160 -21.04 -4.51 4.48
CA ILE A 160 -22.48 -4.30 4.27
C ILE A 160 -23.29 -5.54 4.72
N ALA A 161 -22.86 -6.74 4.31
CA ALA A 161 -23.53 -7.97 4.71
C ALA A 161 -23.55 -8.13 6.24
N GLN A 162 -22.43 -7.85 6.91
CA GLN A 162 -22.34 -7.86 8.36
C GLN A 162 -23.28 -6.85 9.03
N THR A 163 -23.35 -5.60 8.53
CA THR A 163 -24.26 -4.58 9.07
C THR A 163 -25.73 -5.00 8.95
N VAL A 164 -26.13 -5.58 7.82
CA VAL A 164 -27.50 -6.08 7.61
C VAL A 164 -27.83 -7.21 8.58
N ILE A 165 -26.91 -8.16 8.79
CA ILE A 165 -27.10 -9.27 9.74
C ILE A 165 -27.30 -8.75 11.17
N LEU A 166 -26.51 -7.75 11.61
CA LEU A 166 -26.66 -7.14 12.93
C LEU A 166 -28.01 -6.44 13.11
N ILE A 167 -28.50 -5.74 12.09
CA ILE A 167 -29.82 -5.08 12.13
C ILE A 167 -30.95 -6.12 12.22
N LEU A 168 -30.91 -7.16 11.37
CA LEU A 168 -31.95 -8.20 11.36
C LEU A 168 -32.01 -8.97 12.69
N THR A 169 -30.84 -9.34 13.22
CA THR A 169 -30.75 -10.02 14.52
C THR A 169 -31.20 -9.12 15.67
N GLY A 170 -30.91 -7.82 15.63
CA GLY A 170 -31.43 -6.84 16.59
C GLY A 170 -32.95 -6.72 16.59
N ILE A 171 -33.58 -6.62 15.41
CA ILE A 171 -35.05 -6.57 15.28
C ILE A 171 -35.68 -7.87 15.80
N TRP A 172 -35.10 -9.01 15.44
CA TRP A 172 -35.57 -10.31 15.90
C TRP A 172 -35.46 -10.46 17.43
N GLN A 173 -34.34 -10.04 18.02
CA GLN A 173 -34.16 -10.02 19.47
C GLN A 173 -35.23 -9.15 20.15
N MET A 174 -35.50 -7.96 19.64
CA MET A 174 -36.52 -7.05 20.20
C MET A 174 -37.93 -7.66 20.12
N ARG A 175 -38.29 -8.30 19.01
CA ARG A 175 -39.59 -8.98 18.85
C ARG A 175 -39.72 -10.20 19.76
N HIS A 176 -38.67 -11.02 19.87
CA HIS A 176 -38.67 -12.18 20.75
C HIS A 176 -38.77 -11.76 22.22
N LEU A 177 -38.10 -10.68 22.64
CA LEU A 177 -38.24 -10.11 23.98
C LEU A 177 -39.67 -9.63 24.25
N LYS A 178 -40.30 -8.91 23.31
CA LYS A 178 -41.70 -8.49 23.44
C LYS A 178 -42.66 -9.67 23.55
N SER A 179 -42.52 -10.68 22.68
CA SER A 179 -43.35 -11.90 22.73
C SER A 179 -43.18 -12.68 24.04
N PHE A 180 -41.96 -12.69 24.60
CA PHE A 180 -41.70 -13.30 25.90
C PHE A 180 -42.37 -12.55 27.07
N PHE A 181 -42.47 -11.22 27.00
CA PHE A 181 -43.16 -10.40 28.00
C PHE A 181 -44.68 -10.38 27.82
N GLU A 182 -45.21 -10.46 26.59
CA GLU A 182 -46.66 -10.61 26.37
C GLU A 182 -47.17 -11.98 26.81
N ALA A 183 -46.43 -13.06 26.51
CA ALA A 183 -46.78 -14.41 26.95
C ALA A 183 -46.63 -14.61 28.47
N LYS A 184 -45.86 -13.74 29.13
CA LYS A 184 -45.77 -13.66 30.59
C LYS A 184 -46.29 -12.29 31.04
N LYS A 185 -47.62 -12.12 31.02
CA LYS A 185 -48.31 -11.10 31.81
C LYS A 185 -47.87 -11.24 33.28
N LEU A 186 -46.77 -10.59 33.63
CA LEU A 186 -46.31 -10.40 34.99
C LEU A 186 -47.12 -9.21 35.52
N VAL A 187 -47.87 -9.47 36.59
CA VAL A 187 -48.52 -8.45 37.44
C VAL A 187 -47.54 -7.35 37.80
#